data_AF-A0A2G9TW34-F1
#
_entry.id   AF-A0A2G9TW34-F1
#
_cell.length_a   1.000
_cell.length_b   1.000
_cell.length_c   1.000
_cell.angle_alpha   90.00
_cell.angle_beta   90.00
_cell.angle_gamma   90.00
#
_symmetry.space_group_name_H-M   'P 1'
#
loop_
_entity.id
_entity.type
_entity.pdbx_description
1 polymer ?
#
loop_
_entity_poly.entity_id
_entity_poly.type
_entity_poly.pdbx_seq_one_letter_code
_entity_poly.pdbx_strand_id
1 'polypeptide(L)' 'MLRNVLPGTTIRTDSWRGYGNLANIGFVHETVNHAHNFVDPTTGVHTQRIESAWAHIKRAVKK' A
#
# COMPACT_ATOMS: atom_id res chain seq x y z
N MET A 1 -5.34 3.12 -12.56
CA MET A 1 -4.61 1.88 -12.20
C MET A 1 -4.87 0.77 -13.23
N LEU A 2 -6.14 0.40 -13.46
CA LEU A 2 -6.53 -0.72 -14.33
C LEU A 2 -6.02 -0.70 -15.79
N ARG A 3 -5.70 0.47 -16.34
CA ARG A 3 -5.14 0.60 -17.71
C ARG A 3 -3.61 0.58 -17.77
N ASN A 4 -2.94 0.78 -16.63
CA ASN A 4 -1.50 1.04 -16.56
C ASN A 4 -0.74 0.02 -15.70
N VAL A 5 -1.46 -0.87 -15.02
CA VAL A 5 -0.90 -1.93 -14.18
C VAL A 5 -1.37 -3.25 -14.75
N LEU A 6 -0.43 -4.16 -14.99
CA LEU A 6 -0.74 -5.48 -15.53
C LEU A 6 -1.60 -6.27 -14.54
N PRO A 7 -2.65 -6.98 -15.00
CA PRO A 7 -3.37 -7.94 -14.17
C PRO A 7 -2.41 -8.95 -13.52
N GLY A 8 -2.73 -9.40 -12.31
CA GLY A 8 -1.88 -10.31 -11.53
C GLY A 8 -0.71 -9.63 -10.80
N THR A 9 -0.47 -8.33 -11.02
CA THR A 9 0.53 -7.57 -10.25
C THR A 9 0.18 -7.57 -8.77
N THR A 10 1.19 -7.74 -7.92
CA THR A 10 1.06 -7.57 -6.47
C THR A 10 1.00 -6.09 -6.11
N ILE A 11 -0.08 -5.69 -5.46
CA ILE A 11 -0.28 -4.34 -4.93
C ILE A 11 -0.27 -4.42 -3.41
N ARG A 12 0.67 -3.69 -2.80
CA ARG A 12 0.79 -3.55 -1.34
C ARG A 12 0.23 -2.21 -0.90
N THR A 13 -0.76 -2.22 -0.02
CA THR A 13 -1.38 -0.99 0.51
C THR A 13 -1.48 -1.04 2.03
N ASP A 14 -1.80 0.11 2.64
CA ASP A 14 -2.42 0.08 3.97
C ASP A 14 -3.82 -0.56 3.89
N SER A 15 -4.40 -0.90 5.04
CA SER A 15 -5.74 -1.48 5.14
C SER A 15 -6.88 -0.46 4.96
N TRP A 16 -6.68 0.62 4.20
CA TRP A 16 -7.77 1.55 3.92
C TRP A 16 -8.88 0.89 3.09
N ARG A 17 -10.15 1.10 3.50
CA ARG A 17 -11.34 0.47 2.89
C ARG A 17 -11.46 0.70 1.38
N GLY A 18 -10.95 1.82 0.86
CA GLY A 18 -10.98 2.13 -0.58
C GLY A 18 -10.20 1.13 -1.45
N TYR A 19 -9.25 0.39 -0.87
CA TYR A 19 -8.45 -0.61 -1.59
C TYR A 19 -9.07 -2.02 -1.59
N GLY A 20 -10.17 -2.24 -0.87
CA GLY A 20 -10.71 -3.60 -0.64
C GLY A 20 -11.17 -4.34 -1.91
N ASN A 21 -11.38 -3.66 -3.03
CA ASN A 21 -11.80 -4.29 -4.28
C ASN A 21 -10.64 -4.71 -5.20
N LEU A 22 -9.37 -4.48 -4.81
CA LEU A 22 -8.21 -4.75 -5.66
C LEU A 22 -8.05 -6.25 -6.00
N ALA A 23 -8.38 -7.14 -5.07
CA ALA A 23 -8.37 -8.58 -5.31
C ALA A 23 -9.40 -9.00 -6.38
N ASN A 24 -10.63 -8.46 -6.29
CA ASN A 24 -11.72 -8.82 -7.20
C ASN A 24 -11.52 -8.32 -8.64
N ILE A 25 -10.73 -7.26 -8.83
CA ILE A 25 -10.42 -6.70 -10.15
C ILE A 25 -9.15 -7.31 -10.77
N GLY A 26 -8.63 -8.39 -10.19
CA GLY A 26 -7.57 -9.21 -10.79
C GLY A 26 -6.15 -8.86 -10.34
N PHE A 27 -5.97 -8.15 -9.22
CA PHE A 27 -4.64 -7.95 -8.62
C PHE A 27 -4.41 -8.89 -7.45
N VAL A 28 -3.15 -9.19 -7.16
CA VAL A 28 -2.78 -9.80 -5.88
C VAL A 28 -2.73 -8.68 -4.86
N HIS A 29 -3.69 -8.64 -3.93
CA HIS A 29 -3.78 -7.56 -2.95
C HIS A 29 -3.22 -8.00 -1.60
N GLU A 30 -2.12 -7.37 -1.21
CA GLU A 30 -1.49 -7.54 0.10
C GLU A 30 -1.69 -6.25 0.92
N THR A 31 -1.99 -6.39 2.20
CA THR A 31 -2.27 -5.23 3.07
C THR A 31 -1.50 -5.29 4.36
N VAL A 32 -1.15 -4.13 4.91
CA VAL A 32 -0.68 -3.99 6.29
C VAL A 32 -1.68 -3.14 7.08
N ASN A 33 -2.06 -3.63 8.26
CA ASN A 33 -2.94 -2.90 9.16
C ASN A 33 -2.14 -2.17 10.24
N HIS A 34 -1.91 -0.88 10.02
CA HIS A 34 -1.17 0.01 10.93
C HIS A 34 -1.81 0.21 12.31
N ALA A 35 -3.07 -0.19 12.51
CA ALA A 35 -3.65 -0.22 13.86
C ALA A 35 -3.09 -1.37 14.71
N HIS A 36 -2.58 -2.43 14.07
CA HIS A 36 -2.01 -3.59 14.74
C HIS A 36 -0.49 -3.62 14.62
N ASN A 37 0.04 -3.49 13.40
CA ASN A 37 1.48 -3.60 13.13
C ASN A 37 1.89 -2.71 11.95
N PHE A 38 3.12 -2.18 11.97
CA PHE A 38 3.71 -1.45 10.83
C PHE A 38 4.32 -2.38 9.77
N VAL A 39 4.58 -3.64 10.14
CA VAL A 39 5.00 -4.73 9.27
C VAL A 39 4.08 -5.89 9.61
N ASP A 40 3.42 -6.48 8.61
CA ASP A 40 2.58 -7.64 8.84
C ASP A 40 3.45 -8.83 9.31
N PRO A 41 3.20 -9.42 10.50
CA PRO A 41 4.08 -10.43 11.07
C PRO A 41 3.98 -11.79 10.36
N THR A 42 2.93 -12.03 9.58
CA THR A 42 2.71 -13.29 8.88
C THR A 42 3.28 -13.26 7.47
N THR A 43 3.11 -12.15 6.77
CA THR A 43 3.48 -11.97 5.35
C THR A 43 4.74 -11.13 5.16
N GLY A 44 5.15 -10.37 6.18
CA GLY A 44 6.27 -9.41 6.10
C GLY A 44 5.94 -8.16 5.28
N VAL A 45 4.69 -7.95 4.88
CA VAL A 45 4.26 -6.81 4.06
C VAL A 45 4.37 -5.50 4.84
N HIS A 46 4.91 -4.48 4.20
CA HIS A 46 5.02 -3.13 4.76
C HIS A 46 5.02 -2.06 3.65
N THR A 47 4.60 -0.84 4.01
CA THR A 47 4.49 0.33 3.11
C THR A 47 5.48 1.45 3.44
N GLN A 48 6.47 1.18 4.28
CA GLN A 48 7.42 2.17 4.82
C GLN A 48 8.17 2.97 3.74
N ARG A 49 8.51 2.34 2.61
CA ARG A 49 9.27 3.00 1.54
C ARG A 49 8.49 4.18 0.96
N ILE A 50 7.20 3.98 0.66
CA ILE A 50 6.36 5.04 0.11
C ILE A 50 5.97 6.06 1.19
N GLU A 51 5.75 5.62 2.42
CA GLU A 51 5.48 6.51 3.57
C GLU A 51 6.66 7.44 3.88
N SER A 52 7.88 6.90 3.85
CA SER A 52 9.11 7.68 4.05
C SER A 52 9.30 8.71 2.91
N ALA A 53 9.17 8.27 1.65
CA ALA A 53 9.22 9.17 0.50
C ALA A 53 8.19 10.31 0.63
N TRP A 54 6.96 9.98 1.03
CA TRP A 54 5.92 10.97 1.27
C TRP A 54 6.24 11.91 2.44
N ALA A 55 6.85 11.41 3.51
CA ALA A 55 7.30 12.23 4.62
C ALA A 55 8.36 13.25 4.19
N HIS A 56 9.31 12.86 3.34
CA HIS A 56 10.30 13.78 2.77
C HIS A 56 9.65 14.87 1.92
N ILE A 57 8.72 14.51 1.03
CA ILE A 57 7.98 15.46 0.19
C ILE A 57 7.18 16.44 1.07
N LYS A 58 6.46 15.95 2.09
CA LYS A 58 5.71 16.81 3.01
C LYS A 58 6.59 17.81 3.75
N ARG A 59 7.81 17.42 4.12
CA ARG A 59 8.78 18.32 4.76
C ARG A 59 9.29 19.39 3.81
N ALA A 60 9.52 19.04 2.54
CA ALA A 60 9.95 19.99 1.51
C ALA A 60 8.84 21.00 1.13
N VAL A 61 7.57 20.59 1.23
CA VAL A 61 6.41 21.43 0.88
C VAL A 61 5.91 22.27 2.07
N LYS A 62 6.18 21.84 3.32
CA LYS A 62 5.86 22.65 4.50
C LYS A 62 6.76 23.90 4.52
N LYS A 63 6.11 25.08 4.44
CA LYS A 63 6.71 26.38 4.75
C LYS A 63 7.20 26.44 6.19
#